data_AF-G4ZAF7-F1
#
_entry.id   AF-G4ZAF7-F1
#
_cell.length_a   1.000
_cell.length_b   1.000
_cell.length_c   1.000
_cell.angle_alpha   90.00
_cell.angle_beta   90.00
_cell.angle_gamma   90.00
#
_symmetry.space_group_name_H-M   'P 1'
#
loop_
_entity.id
_entity.type
_entity.pdbx_description
1 polymer ?
#
loop_
_entity_poly.entity_id
_entity_poly.type
_entity_poly.pdbx_seq_one_letter_code
_entity_poly.pdbx_strand_id
1 'polypeptide(L)'
;MGAALVRVRDYVFFERNPLVQIIYFVAMGSCYFLYLREAHPLMPNDYVAWYHKWLPSVLFVAAVALYLVMCTSDPGVIRRDNIHEFTQYANHPVMFPEGKYCRTCKTLKLPRSKHCRMCNHCVGRFDHHLHLVRCEVWFNGCVGEKNYKYFLAYLLVQLAASVEGFIVTSGAFLVQVQPLPLKQTRWFADNIFHDRGLTINDIDRTEVAKIMQSLIANNQALGFVTAMCLMTSIIVWVFMLMQLKRIAQNETANESFKREDLREEAEMDGETSGRRMFRFLFKRLQFRKRPKLSVPRREQKRTLDASWGGLFSPDSIMNTEESFSVEDVDYNPYKLGSFKENLLDALHLRRNGENKQKTN
;
A
#
# COMPACT_ATOMS: atom_id res chain seq x y z
N MET A 1 -6.72 25.97 -20.83
CA MET A 1 -6.56 24.50 -20.73
C MET A 1 -7.88 23.85 -21.08
N GLY A 2 -7.96 23.20 -22.24
CA GLY A 2 -9.23 22.79 -22.87
C GLY A 2 -9.92 21.63 -22.17
N ALA A 3 -11.26 21.57 -22.31
CA ALA A 3 -12.12 20.55 -21.73
C ALA A 3 -11.66 19.10 -22.01
N ALA A 4 -10.97 18.87 -23.13
CA ALA A 4 -10.37 17.57 -23.46
C ALA A 4 -9.27 17.14 -22.47
N LEU A 5 -8.40 18.05 -22.02
CA LEU A 5 -7.37 17.72 -21.02
C LEU A 5 -7.98 17.42 -19.65
N VAL A 6 -9.06 18.12 -19.29
CA VAL A 6 -9.82 17.85 -18.07
C VAL A 6 -10.47 16.47 -18.16
N ARG A 7 -11.07 16.12 -19.30
CA ARG A 7 -11.69 14.81 -19.52
C ARG A 7 -10.67 13.67 -19.53
N VAL A 8 -9.51 13.87 -20.16
CA VAL A 8 -8.42 12.87 -20.14
C VAL A 8 -7.88 12.71 -18.73
N ARG A 9 -7.67 13.80 -17.98
CA ARG A 9 -7.30 13.74 -16.56
C ARG A 9 -8.36 12.97 -15.76
N ASP A 10 -9.63 13.27 -15.97
CA ASP A 10 -10.73 12.64 -15.22
C ASP A 10 -10.83 11.14 -15.55
N TYR A 11 -10.69 10.79 -16.82
CA TYR A 11 -10.64 9.40 -17.27
C TYR A 11 -9.44 8.64 -16.69
N VAL A 12 -8.23 9.23 -16.74
CA VAL A 12 -7.00 8.59 -16.27
C VAL A 12 -7.00 8.45 -14.75
N PHE A 13 -7.29 9.52 -14.00
CA PHE A 13 -7.08 9.58 -12.55
C PHE A 13 -8.33 9.32 -11.69
N PHE A 14 -9.54 9.49 -12.24
CA PHE A 14 -10.78 9.50 -11.47
C PHE A 14 -11.86 8.54 -11.98
N GLU A 15 -11.62 7.84 -13.09
CA GLU A 15 -12.51 6.80 -13.63
C GLU A 15 -11.80 5.45 -13.72
N ARG A 16 -12.60 4.38 -13.83
CA ARG A 16 -12.07 3.02 -13.99
C ARG A 16 -11.50 2.86 -15.41
N ASN A 17 -10.20 2.61 -15.51
CA ASN A 17 -9.54 2.31 -16.78
C ASN A 17 -8.50 1.19 -16.62
N PRO A 18 -8.24 0.39 -17.67
CA PRO A 18 -7.27 -0.70 -17.62
C PRO A 18 -5.83 -0.23 -17.90
N LEU A 19 -5.59 1.06 -18.18
CA LEU A 19 -4.29 1.55 -18.67
C LEU A 19 -3.16 1.24 -17.70
N VAL A 20 -3.38 1.45 -16.41
CA VAL A 20 -2.36 1.20 -15.39
C VAL A 20 -2.06 -0.30 -15.25
N GLN A 21 -3.08 -1.16 -15.41
CA GLN A 21 -2.91 -2.61 -15.40
C GLN A 21 -2.09 -3.06 -16.62
N ILE A 22 -2.36 -2.48 -17.80
CA ILE A 22 -1.59 -2.76 -19.01
C ILE A 22 -0.13 -2.36 -18.81
N ILE A 23 0.12 -1.13 -18.32
CA ILE A 23 1.48 -0.65 -18.05
C ILE A 23 2.20 -1.58 -17.05
N TYR A 24 1.51 -2.01 -16.00
CA TYR A 24 2.06 -2.95 -15.02
C TYR A 24 2.49 -4.27 -15.65
N PHE A 25 1.59 -4.93 -16.38
CA PHE A 25 1.88 -6.22 -17.00
C PHE A 25 2.92 -6.12 -18.11
N VAL A 26 2.95 -5.02 -18.86
CA VAL A 26 4.00 -4.74 -19.84
C VAL A 26 5.35 -4.57 -19.14
N ALA A 27 5.42 -3.77 -18.07
CA ALA A 27 6.65 -3.59 -17.31
C ALA A 27 7.15 -4.89 -16.67
N MET A 28 6.25 -5.60 -15.96
CA MET A 28 6.56 -6.86 -15.30
C MET A 28 6.95 -7.96 -16.31
N GLY A 29 6.22 -8.08 -17.42
CA GLY A 29 6.51 -9.02 -18.50
C GLY A 29 7.82 -8.69 -19.23
N SER A 30 8.13 -7.40 -19.43
CA SER A 30 9.40 -6.97 -20.03
C SER A 30 10.59 -7.32 -19.13
N CYS A 31 10.50 -7.05 -17.82
CA CYS A 31 11.53 -7.44 -16.87
C CYS A 31 11.74 -8.96 -16.83
N TYR A 32 10.65 -9.74 -16.84
CA TYR A 32 10.72 -11.20 -16.86
C TYR A 32 11.33 -11.74 -18.17
N PHE A 33 10.97 -11.15 -19.31
CA PHE A 33 11.57 -11.49 -20.60
C PHE A 33 13.07 -11.22 -20.62
N LEU A 34 13.51 -10.04 -20.15
CA LEU A 34 14.93 -9.71 -20.06
C LEU A 34 15.68 -10.64 -19.09
N TYR A 35 15.05 -11.04 -17.97
CA TYR A 35 15.60 -12.06 -17.08
C TYR A 35 15.80 -13.41 -17.80
N LEU A 36 14.81 -13.90 -18.54
CA LEU A 36 14.89 -15.17 -19.28
C LEU A 36 15.97 -15.14 -20.37
N ARG A 37 16.18 -13.98 -20.99
CA ARG A 37 17.17 -13.79 -22.04
C ARG A 37 18.59 -13.67 -21.49
N GLU A 38 18.80 -12.83 -20.47
CA GLU A 38 20.13 -12.39 -20.05
C GLU A 38 20.64 -13.16 -18.82
N ALA A 39 19.79 -13.48 -17.84
CA ALA A 39 20.20 -14.10 -16.58
C ALA A 39 20.00 -15.62 -16.56
N HIS A 40 18.87 -16.11 -17.10
CA HIS A 40 18.52 -17.55 -17.05
C HIS A 40 19.54 -18.49 -17.73
N PRO A 41 20.19 -18.14 -18.86
CA PRO A 41 21.22 -18.98 -19.48
C PRO A 41 22.50 -19.10 -18.64
N LEU A 42 22.77 -18.12 -17.78
CA LEU A 42 23.96 -18.05 -16.93
C LEU A 42 23.81 -18.82 -15.61
N MET A 43 22.71 -19.59 -15.47
CA MET A 43 22.41 -20.38 -14.28
C MET A 43 22.29 -21.88 -14.62
N PRO A 44 22.79 -22.78 -13.75
CA PRO A 44 23.43 -22.50 -12.45
C PRO A 44 24.86 -21.94 -12.58
N ASN A 45 25.34 -21.27 -11.54
CA ASN A 45 26.72 -20.77 -11.45
C ASN A 45 27.25 -20.87 -10.00
N ASP A 46 28.52 -20.52 -9.79
CA ASP A 46 29.19 -20.65 -8.48
C ASP A 46 28.55 -19.80 -7.37
N TYR A 47 27.82 -18.73 -7.72
CA TYR A 47 27.16 -17.83 -6.78
C TYR A 47 25.69 -18.20 -6.54
N VAL A 48 25.05 -18.85 -7.51
CA VAL A 48 23.60 -19.07 -7.57
C VAL A 48 23.31 -20.53 -7.88
N ALA A 49 22.76 -21.22 -6.89
CA ALA A 49 22.40 -22.63 -6.96
C ALA A 49 21.30 -22.92 -8.01
N TRP A 50 21.17 -24.19 -8.38
CA TRP A 50 20.28 -24.64 -9.46
C TRP A 50 18.80 -24.31 -9.27
N TYR A 51 18.29 -24.22 -8.03
CA TYR A 51 16.86 -23.97 -7.76
C TYR A 51 16.46 -22.52 -8.08
N HIS A 52 17.38 -21.56 -7.94
CA HIS A 52 17.20 -20.17 -8.32
C HIS A 52 17.00 -19.97 -9.82
N LYS A 53 17.29 -20.99 -10.64
CA LYS A 53 16.94 -20.98 -12.06
C LYS A 53 15.44 -21.01 -12.30
N TRP A 54 14.70 -21.77 -11.49
CA TRP A 54 13.27 -22.01 -11.70
C TRP A 54 12.38 -21.21 -10.74
N LEU A 55 12.90 -20.89 -9.55
CA LEU A 55 12.17 -20.15 -8.53
C LEU A 55 11.59 -18.79 -9.01
N PRO A 56 12.31 -17.95 -9.79
CA PRO A 56 11.75 -16.70 -10.32
C PRO A 56 10.52 -16.92 -11.21
N SER A 57 10.54 -17.97 -12.03
CA SER A 57 9.42 -18.32 -12.91
C SER A 57 8.19 -18.79 -12.11
N VAL A 58 8.41 -19.60 -11.07
CA VAL A 58 7.34 -20.02 -10.15
C VAL A 58 6.73 -18.82 -9.43
N LEU A 59 7.56 -17.91 -8.91
CA LEU A 59 7.11 -16.71 -8.22
C LEU A 59 6.38 -15.74 -9.17
N PHE A 60 6.82 -15.61 -10.42
CA PHE A 60 6.15 -14.81 -11.44
C PHE A 60 4.74 -15.33 -11.73
N VAL A 61 4.60 -16.65 -11.97
CA VAL A 61 3.29 -17.28 -12.20
C VAL A 61 2.40 -17.14 -10.96
N ALA A 62 2.94 -17.35 -9.77
CA ALA A 62 2.20 -17.16 -8.52
C ALA A 62 1.73 -15.70 -8.34
N ALA A 63 2.57 -14.71 -8.68
CA ALA A 63 2.21 -13.29 -8.62
C ALA A 63 1.04 -12.97 -9.56
N VAL A 64 1.09 -13.45 -10.81
CA VAL A 64 0.01 -13.29 -11.79
C VAL A 64 -1.27 -13.99 -11.32
N ALA A 65 -1.16 -15.22 -10.80
CA ALA A 65 -2.32 -15.96 -10.30
C ALA A 65 -2.98 -15.24 -9.11
N LEU A 66 -2.20 -14.80 -8.12
CA LEU A 66 -2.70 -14.06 -6.96
C LEU A 66 -3.29 -12.71 -7.35
N TYR A 67 -2.70 -12.04 -8.35
CA TYR A 67 -3.27 -10.82 -8.93
C TYR A 67 -4.68 -11.09 -9.48
N LEU A 68 -4.85 -12.15 -10.27
CA LEU A 68 -6.14 -12.52 -10.86
C LEU A 68 -7.16 -12.93 -9.79
N VAL A 69 -6.73 -13.70 -8.79
CA VAL A 69 -7.57 -14.07 -7.64
C VAL A 69 -8.04 -12.81 -6.92
N MET A 70 -7.17 -11.84 -6.67
CA MET A 70 -7.58 -10.61 -6.01
C MET A 70 -8.55 -9.77 -6.86
N CYS A 71 -8.35 -9.71 -8.18
CA CYS A 71 -9.26 -9.05 -9.12
C CYS A 71 -10.66 -9.67 -9.15
N THR A 72 -10.75 -10.98 -8.97
CA THR A 72 -12.02 -11.74 -9.08
C THR A 72 -12.68 -12.03 -7.73
N SER A 73 -11.97 -11.84 -6.63
CA SER A 73 -12.49 -12.07 -5.28
C SER A 73 -13.45 -10.98 -4.83
N ASP A 74 -14.50 -11.37 -4.11
CA ASP A 74 -15.41 -10.43 -3.44
C ASP A 74 -14.67 -9.69 -2.32
N PRO A 75 -14.63 -8.35 -2.31
CA PRO A 75 -14.04 -7.57 -1.21
C PRO A 75 -14.85 -7.62 0.10
N GLY A 76 -16.04 -8.20 0.09
CA GLY A 76 -17.00 -8.12 1.20
C GLY A 76 -18.03 -7.03 0.95
N VAL A 77 -18.71 -7.10 -0.20
CA VAL A 77 -19.77 -6.14 -0.54
C VAL A 77 -20.94 -6.27 0.43
N ILE A 78 -21.28 -5.17 1.12
CA ILE A 78 -22.42 -5.10 2.03
C ILE A 78 -23.70 -4.87 1.22
N ARG A 79 -24.61 -5.82 1.36
CA ARG A 79 -25.98 -5.81 0.84
C ARG A 79 -26.97 -5.95 2.00
N ARG A 80 -28.27 -5.88 1.71
CA ARG A 80 -29.30 -5.98 2.76
C ARG A 80 -29.43 -7.39 3.33
N ASP A 81 -29.18 -8.40 2.51
CA ASP A 81 -29.22 -9.83 2.86
C ASP A 81 -28.07 -10.25 3.78
N ASN A 82 -26.87 -9.73 3.56
CA ASN A 82 -25.65 -10.19 4.25
C ASN A 82 -25.17 -9.23 5.36
N ILE A 83 -25.95 -8.20 5.70
CA ILE A 83 -25.53 -7.16 6.63
C ILE A 83 -25.15 -7.71 8.02
N HIS A 84 -25.82 -8.78 8.44
CA HIS A 84 -25.58 -9.47 9.70
C HIS A 84 -24.20 -10.16 9.78
N GLU A 85 -23.55 -10.45 8.65
CA GLU A 85 -22.19 -11.01 8.64
C GLU A 85 -21.15 -10.00 9.14
N PHE A 86 -21.47 -8.70 9.06
CA PHE A 86 -20.53 -7.60 9.28
C PHE A 86 -20.82 -6.82 10.57
N THR A 87 -21.75 -7.28 11.41
CA THR A 87 -22.12 -6.63 12.69
C THR A 87 -21.22 -7.00 13.86
N GLN A 88 -20.12 -7.72 13.61
CA GLN A 88 -19.22 -8.25 14.65
C GLN A 88 -18.36 -7.19 15.35
N TYR A 89 -18.29 -5.97 14.82
CA TYR A 89 -17.46 -4.89 15.34
C TYR A 89 -18.31 -3.90 16.15
N ALA A 90 -17.83 -3.49 17.33
CA ALA A 90 -18.45 -2.45 18.14
C ALA A 90 -18.38 -1.08 17.43
N ASN A 91 -19.37 -0.20 17.63
CA ASN A 91 -19.32 1.17 17.13
C ASN A 91 -18.32 1.99 17.96
N HIS A 92 -17.47 2.79 17.29
CA HIS A 92 -16.62 3.78 17.95
C HIS A 92 -17.16 5.18 17.61
N PRO A 93 -17.83 5.89 18.54
CA PRO A 93 -18.59 7.10 18.24
C PRO A 93 -17.80 8.16 17.47
N VAL A 94 -16.52 8.34 17.79
CA VAL A 94 -15.61 9.31 17.14
C VAL A 94 -15.33 8.94 15.67
N MET A 95 -15.19 7.66 15.35
CA MET A 95 -14.71 7.18 14.04
C MET A 95 -15.85 6.68 13.13
N PHE A 96 -16.88 6.13 13.76
CA PHE A 96 -18.04 5.48 13.17
C PHE A 96 -19.29 5.83 13.99
N PRO A 97 -19.91 6.99 13.72
CA PRO A 97 -21.15 7.37 14.38
C PRO A 97 -22.29 6.39 14.04
N GLU A 98 -23.09 6.06 15.04
CA GLU A 98 -24.18 5.11 14.93
C GLU A 98 -25.28 5.60 13.97
N GLY A 99 -26.07 4.67 13.43
CA GLY A 99 -27.26 4.99 12.64
C GLY A 99 -27.02 5.64 11.28
N LYS A 100 -25.76 5.80 10.83
CA LYS A 100 -25.48 6.41 9.52
C LYS A 100 -25.92 5.50 8.37
N TYR A 101 -26.67 6.04 7.41
CA TYR A 101 -27.13 5.32 6.22
C TYR A 101 -26.33 5.71 4.98
N CYS A 102 -26.12 4.77 4.05
CA CYS A 102 -25.57 5.06 2.74
C CYS A 102 -26.70 5.46 1.78
N ARG A 103 -26.72 6.72 1.33
CA ARG A 103 -27.74 7.23 0.40
C ARG A 103 -27.75 6.48 -0.94
N THR A 104 -26.58 6.09 -1.43
CA THR A 104 -26.40 5.41 -2.72
C THR A 104 -26.82 3.94 -2.66
N CYS A 105 -26.28 3.17 -1.70
CA CYS A 105 -26.56 1.74 -1.58
C CYS A 105 -27.88 1.45 -0.87
N LYS A 106 -28.47 2.44 -0.21
CA LYS A 106 -29.63 2.30 0.68
C LYS A 106 -29.45 1.14 1.68
N THR A 107 -28.33 1.17 2.40
CA THR A 107 -27.96 0.22 3.46
C THR A 107 -27.42 0.96 4.67
N LEU A 108 -27.56 0.36 5.86
CA LEU A 108 -26.95 0.87 7.09
C LEU A 108 -25.42 0.79 6.97
N LYS A 109 -24.71 1.84 7.39
CA LYS A 109 -23.25 1.83 7.48
C LYS A 109 -22.85 1.17 8.78
N LEU A 110 -22.19 0.04 8.67
CA LEU A 110 -21.62 -0.69 9.80
C LEU A 110 -20.26 -0.08 10.21
N PRO A 111 -19.77 -0.34 11.43
CA PRO A 111 -18.40 -0.04 11.83
C PRO A 111 -17.40 -0.55 10.81
N ARG A 112 -16.33 0.23 10.59
CA ARG A 112 -15.26 -0.10 9.64
C ARG A 112 -15.71 -0.25 8.17
N SER A 113 -16.98 0.04 7.84
CA SER A 113 -17.48 0.00 6.47
C SER A 113 -17.33 1.36 5.75
N LYS A 114 -17.21 1.31 4.42
CA LYS A 114 -17.18 2.52 3.58
C LYS A 114 -17.85 2.28 2.23
N HIS A 115 -18.53 3.31 1.74
CA HIS A 115 -18.99 3.34 0.35
C HIS A 115 -17.83 3.74 -0.57
N CYS A 116 -17.47 2.86 -1.50
CA CYS A 116 -16.53 3.19 -2.55
C CYS A 116 -17.28 3.84 -3.72
N ARG A 117 -17.04 5.13 -3.98
CA ARG A 117 -17.68 5.86 -5.10
C ARG A 117 -17.32 5.26 -6.46
N MET A 118 -16.10 4.74 -6.59
CA MET A 118 -15.59 4.13 -7.82
C MET A 118 -16.27 2.80 -8.13
N CYS A 119 -16.44 1.96 -7.11
CA CYS A 119 -17.13 0.68 -7.28
C CYS A 119 -18.65 0.74 -7.10
N ASN A 120 -19.16 1.87 -6.61
CA ASN A 120 -20.57 2.12 -6.35
C ASN A 120 -21.23 1.10 -5.40
N HIS A 121 -20.48 0.60 -4.42
CA HIS A 121 -21.02 -0.29 -3.40
C HIS A 121 -20.35 -0.05 -2.04
N CYS A 122 -20.99 -0.50 -0.96
CA CYS A 122 -20.42 -0.49 0.38
C CYS A 122 -19.57 -1.75 0.59
N VAL A 123 -18.44 -1.61 1.29
CA VAL A 123 -17.53 -2.71 1.61
C VAL A 123 -17.31 -2.76 3.12
N GLY A 124 -17.39 -3.96 3.69
CA GLY A 124 -17.07 -4.25 5.10
C GLY A 124 -15.57 -4.22 5.35
N ARG A 125 -15.17 -3.75 6.54
CA ARG A 125 -13.76 -3.55 6.94
C ARG A 125 -12.91 -2.96 5.79
N PHE A 126 -13.39 -1.85 5.23
CA PHE A 126 -12.79 -1.26 4.04
C PHE A 126 -11.37 -0.78 4.35
N ASP A 127 -10.39 -1.33 3.64
CA ASP A 127 -8.99 -0.93 3.80
C ASP A 127 -8.68 0.25 2.87
N HIS A 128 -8.71 -0.01 1.57
CA HIS A 128 -8.50 0.99 0.55
C HIS A 128 -9.14 0.57 -0.78
N HIS A 129 -9.25 1.54 -1.68
CA HIS A 129 -9.62 1.31 -3.07
C HIS A 129 -8.43 1.71 -3.92
N LEU A 130 -8.02 0.82 -4.81
CA LEU A 130 -6.79 0.96 -5.58
C LEU A 130 -7.10 1.83 -6.82
N HIS A 131 -6.98 3.16 -6.70
CA HIS A 131 -7.00 4.07 -7.85
C HIS A 131 -6.01 5.24 -7.68
N LEU A 132 -5.56 5.76 -8.82
CA LEU A 132 -4.38 6.57 -9.18
C LEU A 132 -3.95 7.78 -8.30
N VAL A 133 -4.62 8.09 -7.19
CA VAL A 133 -4.27 9.25 -6.33
C VAL A 133 -4.24 8.93 -4.83
N ARG A 134 -4.53 7.70 -4.38
CA ARG A 134 -4.34 7.32 -2.97
C ARG A 134 -3.99 5.83 -2.81
N CYS A 135 -2.68 5.59 -2.62
CA CYS A 135 -2.00 4.35 -2.23
C CYS A 135 -2.40 3.05 -2.96
N GLU A 136 -1.43 2.59 -3.75
CA GLU A 136 -1.28 1.30 -4.45
C GLU A 136 -2.08 1.13 -5.76
N VAL A 137 -1.38 0.67 -6.79
CA VAL A 137 -1.47 1.22 -8.16
C VAL A 137 -2.09 0.25 -9.18
N TRP A 138 -2.54 -0.94 -8.79
CA TRP A 138 -2.54 -2.04 -9.76
C TRP A 138 -3.86 -2.78 -9.98
N PHE A 139 -4.96 -2.44 -9.29
CA PHE A 139 -6.20 -3.23 -9.30
C PHE A 139 -7.46 -2.37 -9.43
N ASN A 140 -8.38 -2.74 -10.32
CA ASN A 140 -9.70 -2.09 -10.43
C ASN A 140 -10.69 -2.64 -9.37
N GLY A 141 -10.28 -2.66 -8.10
CA GLY A 141 -10.98 -3.37 -7.03
C GLY A 141 -10.91 -2.67 -5.67
N CYS A 142 -11.85 -2.98 -4.79
CA CYS A 142 -11.71 -2.65 -3.36
C CYS A 142 -10.92 -3.75 -2.66
N VAL A 143 -10.17 -3.37 -1.62
CA VAL A 143 -9.66 -4.33 -0.63
C VAL A 143 -10.44 -4.12 0.66
N GLY A 144 -10.98 -5.22 1.18
CA GLY A 144 -11.81 -5.25 2.37
C GLY A 144 -11.75 -6.60 3.04
N GLU A 145 -12.77 -6.88 3.84
CA GLU A 145 -12.81 -8.01 4.75
C GLU A 145 -12.47 -9.38 4.11
N LYS A 146 -13.11 -9.71 2.98
CA LYS A 146 -13.05 -11.06 2.41
C LYS A 146 -11.82 -11.30 1.53
N ASN A 147 -11.18 -10.25 1.02
CA ASN A 147 -10.05 -10.37 0.08
C ASN A 147 -8.70 -9.87 0.62
N TYR A 148 -8.64 -9.32 1.84
CA TYR A 148 -7.40 -8.84 2.46
C TYR A 148 -6.30 -9.91 2.54
N LYS A 149 -6.66 -11.17 2.77
CA LYS A 149 -5.71 -12.31 2.77
C LYS A 149 -4.99 -12.50 1.43
N TYR A 150 -5.69 -12.29 0.30
CA TYR A 150 -5.10 -12.42 -1.03
C TYR A 150 -4.19 -11.23 -1.34
N PHE A 151 -4.57 -10.03 -0.87
CA PHE A 151 -3.73 -8.84 -0.94
C PHE A 151 -2.39 -9.03 -0.21
N LEU A 152 -2.42 -9.53 1.04
CA LEU A 152 -1.19 -9.82 1.79
C LEU A 152 -0.35 -10.92 1.13
N ALA A 153 -0.98 -12.00 0.66
CA ALA A 153 -0.28 -13.07 -0.05
C ALA A 153 0.40 -12.56 -1.33
N TYR A 154 -0.30 -11.73 -2.11
CA TYR A 154 0.25 -11.09 -3.30
C TYR A 154 1.46 -10.21 -2.97
N LEU A 155 1.37 -9.38 -1.92
CA LEU A 155 2.46 -8.52 -1.50
C LEU A 155 3.70 -9.33 -1.05
N LEU A 156 3.48 -10.45 -0.34
CA LEU A 156 4.55 -11.38 0.06
C LEU A 156 5.23 -12.05 -1.14
N VAL A 157 4.44 -12.53 -2.11
CA VAL A 157 4.98 -13.14 -3.33
C VAL A 157 5.72 -12.10 -4.18
N GLN A 158 5.20 -10.88 -4.28
CA GLN A 158 5.86 -9.80 -5.00
C GLN A 158 7.19 -9.40 -4.34
N LEU A 159 7.23 -9.39 -3.00
CA LEU A 159 8.45 -9.17 -2.24
C LEU A 159 9.48 -10.27 -2.53
N ALA A 160 9.07 -11.53 -2.39
CA ALA A 160 9.93 -12.68 -2.67
C ALA A 160 10.45 -12.65 -4.12
N ALA A 161 9.58 -12.38 -5.10
CA ALA A 161 9.95 -12.28 -6.52
C ALA A 161 10.97 -11.17 -6.78
N SER A 162 10.81 -10.00 -6.14
CA SER A 162 11.73 -8.87 -6.31
C SER A 162 13.10 -9.09 -5.67
N VAL A 163 13.14 -9.73 -4.49
CA VAL A 163 14.38 -10.10 -3.80
C VAL A 163 15.11 -11.20 -4.55
N GLU A 164 14.38 -12.25 -4.94
CA GLU A 164 14.92 -13.34 -5.74
C GLU A 164 15.46 -12.84 -7.08
N GLY A 165 14.70 -11.99 -7.77
CA GLY A 165 15.13 -11.32 -9.00
C GLY A 165 16.45 -10.56 -8.82
N PHE A 166 16.58 -9.80 -7.74
CA PHE A 166 17.82 -9.08 -7.42
C PHE A 166 19.00 -10.02 -7.17
N ILE A 167 18.80 -11.14 -6.45
CA ILE A 167 19.85 -12.12 -6.17
C ILE A 167 20.33 -12.76 -7.47
N VAL A 168 19.43 -13.26 -8.31
CA VAL A 168 19.79 -13.99 -9.54
C VAL A 168 20.45 -13.09 -10.58
N THR A 169 19.97 -11.85 -10.75
CA THR A 169 20.59 -10.92 -11.70
C THR A 169 21.92 -10.39 -11.20
N SER A 170 22.09 -10.20 -9.89
CA SER A 170 23.39 -9.86 -9.29
C SER A 170 24.40 -11.01 -9.43
N GLY A 171 23.97 -12.25 -9.21
CA GLY A 171 24.82 -13.43 -9.45
C GLY A 171 25.22 -13.56 -10.92
N ALA A 172 24.30 -13.33 -11.86
CA ALA A 172 24.60 -13.30 -13.28
C ALA A 172 25.63 -12.20 -13.64
N PHE A 173 25.55 -11.04 -12.99
CA PHE A 173 26.56 -9.99 -13.12
C PHE A 173 27.95 -10.43 -12.68
N LEU A 174 28.06 -11.09 -11.52
CA LEU A 174 29.33 -11.56 -10.98
C LEU A 174 29.98 -12.61 -11.90
N VAL A 175 29.19 -13.47 -12.53
CA VAL A 175 29.70 -14.42 -13.53
C VAL A 175 30.27 -13.70 -14.74
N GLN A 176 29.64 -12.63 -15.22
CA GLN A 176 30.14 -11.85 -16.36
C GLN A 176 31.42 -11.05 -16.05
N VAL A 177 31.74 -10.82 -14.77
CA VAL A 177 33.04 -10.24 -14.36
C VAL A 177 34.19 -11.24 -14.58
N GLN A 178 33.94 -12.54 -14.38
CA GLN A 178 34.99 -13.56 -14.39
C GLN A 178 35.64 -13.85 -15.76
N PRO A 179 34.96 -13.77 -16.93
CA PRO A 179 35.59 -14.02 -18.23
C PRO A 179 36.33 -12.81 -18.80
N LEU A 180 36.55 -11.72 -18.05
CA LEU A 180 37.43 -10.65 -18.53
C LEU A 180 38.83 -11.24 -18.80
N PRO A 181 39.35 -11.15 -20.04
CA PRO A 181 40.52 -11.90 -20.46
C PRO A 181 41.69 -11.62 -19.51
N LEU A 182 42.36 -12.70 -19.08
CA LEU A 182 43.49 -12.73 -18.15
C LEU A 182 44.57 -11.65 -18.38
N LYS A 183 44.63 -11.00 -19.55
CA LYS A 183 45.53 -9.85 -19.80
C LYS A 183 45.04 -8.53 -19.20
N GLN A 184 43.74 -8.29 -19.13
CA GLN A 184 43.18 -7.05 -18.56
C GLN A 184 42.90 -7.21 -17.06
N THR A 185 42.51 -8.41 -16.62
CA THR A 185 42.42 -8.77 -15.20
C THR A 185 43.77 -9.01 -14.55
N ARG A 186 44.81 -9.55 -15.23
CA ARG A 186 46.19 -9.49 -14.70
C ARG A 186 46.73 -8.07 -14.66
N TRP A 187 46.47 -7.23 -15.66
CA TRP A 187 46.88 -5.82 -15.55
C TRP A 187 46.18 -5.12 -14.37
N PHE A 188 44.90 -5.38 -14.12
CA PHE A 188 44.21 -4.86 -12.93
C PHE A 188 44.69 -5.51 -11.62
N ALA A 189 44.92 -6.82 -11.60
CA ALA A 189 45.32 -7.56 -10.40
C ALA A 189 46.80 -7.38 -10.04
N ASP A 190 47.70 -7.35 -11.01
CA ASP A 190 49.13 -7.11 -10.83
C ASP A 190 49.40 -5.65 -10.41
N ASN A 191 48.60 -4.68 -10.88
CA ASN A 191 48.72 -3.27 -10.45
C ASN A 191 48.04 -2.96 -9.10
N ILE A 192 47.07 -3.76 -8.65
CA ILE A 192 46.34 -3.51 -7.39
C ILE A 192 46.87 -4.35 -6.24
N PHE A 193 47.16 -5.64 -6.46
CA PHE A 193 47.49 -6.58 -5.37
C PHE A 193 48.99 -6.80 -5.16
N HIS A 194 49.84 -6.60 -6.18
CA HIS A 194 51.24 -7.02 -6.09
C HIS A 194 52.19 -5.98 -5.46
N ASP A 195 51.86 -4.69 -5.46
CA ASP A 195 52.79 -3.62 -5.01
C ASP A 195 52.48 -3.03 -3.62
N ARG A 196 51.35 -3.37 -2.98
CA ARG A 196 50.96 -2.70 -1.71
C ARG A 196 50.43 -3.56 -0.56
N GLY A 197 50.33 -4.88 -0.71
CA GLY A 197 49.92 -5.75 0.42
C GLY A 197 48.57 -5.36 1.05
N LEU A 198 47.63 -4.91 0.22
CA LEU A 198 46.36 -4.33 0.65
C LEU A 198 45.27 -5.39 0.81
N THR A 199 44.46 -5.23 1.85
CA THR A 199 43.30 -6.08 2.15
C THR A 199 42.04 -5.48 1.49
N ILE A 200 40.92 -6.20 1.45
CA ILE A 200 39.63 -5.77 0.86
C ILE A 200 39.17 -4.36 1.31
N ASN A 201 39.70 -3.84 2.43
CA ASN A 201 39.40 -2.51 2.97
C ASN A 201 40.05 -1.33 2.20
N ASP A 202 40.98 -1.61 1.28
CA ASP A 202 41.75 -0.58 0.58
C ASP A 202 41.33 -0.41 -0.90
N ILE A 203 40.25 -1.07 -1.31
CA ILE A 203 39.70 -0.91 -2.66
C ILE A 203 39.12 0.51 -2.75
N ASP A 204 39.82 1.38 -3.47
CA ASP A 204 39.36 2.75 -3.71
C ASP A 204 37.98 2.74 -4.37
N ARG A 205 37.08 3.61 -3.90
CA ARG A 205 35.69 3.70 -4.38
C ARG A 205 35.62 3.97 -5.88
N THR A 206 36.66 4.58 -6.42
CA THR A 206 36.81 4.89 -7.85
C THR A 206 37.00 3.63 -8.69
N GLU A 207 37.70 2.61 -8.19
CA GLU A 207 37.96 1.36 -8.91
C GLU A 207 36.73 0.45 -8.90
N VAL A 208 36.00 0.39 -7.78
CA VAL A 208 34.68 -0.28 -7.73
C VAL A 208 33.71 0.37 -8.72
N ALA A 209 33.70 1.70 -8.80
CA ALA A 209 32.83 2.42 -9.73
C ALA A 209 33.17 2.12 -11.20
N LYS A 210 34.45 2.03 -11.57
CA LYS A 210 34.87 1.68 -12.94
C LYS A 210 34.47 0.26 -13.32
N ILE A 211 34.62 -0.71 -12.42
CA ILE A 211 34.18 -2.09 -12.64
C ILE A 211 32.67 -2.14 -12.83
N MET A 212 31.90 -1.47 -11.97
CA MET A 212 30.44 -1.40 -12.09
C MET A 212 30.00 -0.70 -13.39
N GLN A 213 30.67 0.38 -13.79
CA GLN A 213 30.40 1.07 -15.06
C GLN A 213 30.66 0.18 -16.27
N SER A 214 31.77 -0.58 -16.26
CA SER A 214 32.10 -1.54 -17.32
C SER A 214 31.08 -2.67 -17.42
N LEU A 215 30.62 -3.21 -16.28
CA LEU A 215 29.59 -4.25 -16.24
C LEU A 215 28.25 -3.77 -16.80
N ILE A 216 27.81 -2.58 -16.39
CA ILE A 216 26.57 -1.99 -16.88
C ILE A 216 26.69 -1.67 -18.39
N ALA A 217 27.86 -1.25 -18.86
CA ALA A 217 28.09 -0.97 -20.27
C ALA A 217 28.03 -2.25 -21.14
N ASN A 218 28.53 -3.38 -20.64
CA ASN A 218 28.55 -4.65 -21.36
C ASN A 218 27.16 -5.30 -21.47
N ASN A 219 26.35 -5.24 -20.41
CA ASN A 219 24.98 -5.75 -20.42
C ASN A 219 24.01 -4.76 -19.74
N GLN A 220 23.65 -3.72 -20.50
CA GLN A 220 22.73 -2.68 -20.05
C GLN A 220 21.35 -3.24 -19.66
N ALA A 221 20.89 -4.27 -20.36
CA ALA A 221 19.60 -4.92 -20.09
C ALA A 221 19.60 -5.59 -18.71
N LEU A 222 20.63 -6.38 -18.39
CA LEU A 222 20.77 -7.00 -17.08
C LEU A 222 20.89 -5.93 -15.97
N GLY A 223 21.59 -4.83 -16.24
CA GLY A 223 21.78 -3.71 -15.31
C GLY A 223 20.47 -3.02 -14.96
N PHE A 224 19.67 -2.76 -15.99
CA PHE A 224 18.33 -2.24 -15.83
C PHE A 224 17.45 -3.16 -14.99
N VAL A 225 17.42 -4.47 -15.27
CA VAL A 225 16.59 -5.43 -14.51
C VAL A 225 17.04 -5.50 -13.04
N THR A 226 18.34 -5.57 -12.76
CA THR A 226 18.86 -5.57 -11.38
C THR A 226 18.45 -4.31 -10.62
N ALA A 227 18.58 -3.14 -11.23
CA ALA A 227 18.17 -1.87 -10.62
C ALA A 227 16.65 -1.82 -10.37
N MET A 228 15.85 -2.29 -11.32
CA MET A 228 14.39 -2.38 -11.17
C MET A 228 13.97 -3.35 -10.06
N CYS A 229 14.62 -4.52 -9.95
CA CYS A 229 14.38 -5.48 -8.87
C CYS A 229 14.74 -4.89 -7.50
N LEU A 230 15.87 -4.19 -7.39
CA LEU A 230 16.27 -3.51 -6.15
C LEU A 230 15.26 -2.43 -5.75
N MET A 231 14.91 -1.54 -6.68
CA MET A 231 13.94 -0.47 -6.44
C MET A 231 12.58 -1.04 -6.01
N THR A 232 12.09 -2.06 -6.72
CA THR A 232 10.81 -2.71 -6.42
C THR A 232 10.86 -3.40 -5.05
N SER A 233 11.97 -4.07 -4.72
CA SER A 233 12.16 -4.71 -3.42
C SER A 233 12.07 -3.70 -2.27
N ILE A 234 12.74 -2.55 -2.38
CA ILE A 234 12.68 -1.48 -1.37
C ILE A 234 11.25 -0.96 -1.21
N ILE A 235 10.57 -0.66 -2.33
CA ILE A 235 9.21 -0.13 -2.32
C ILE A 235 8.25 -1.14 -1.66
N VAL A 236 8.29 -2.40 -2.07
CA VAL A 236 7.41 -3.45 -1.55
C VAL A 236 7.72 -3.74 -0.07
N TRP A 237 8.98 -3.66 0.36
CA TRP A 237 9.35 -3.75 1.78
C TRP A 237 8.70 -2.66 2.62
N VAL A 238 8.72 -1.41 2.16
CA VAL A 238 8.06 -0.29 2.86
C VAL A 238 6.57 -0.56 2.99
N PHE A 239 5.90 -1.00 1.91
CA PHE A 239 4.49 -1.37 1.98
C PHE A 239 4.23 -2.53 2.93
N MET A 240 5.09 -3.55 2.93
CA MET A 240 4.99 -4.69 3.86
C MET A 240 5.07 -4.23 5.32
N LEU A 241 6.03 -3.36 5.66
CA LEU A 241 6.17 -2.81 7.01
C LEU A 241 4.96 -1.97 7.42
N MET A 242 4.40 -1.19 6.50
CA MET A 242 3.16 -0.44 6.76
C MET A 242 1.98 -1.37 7.05
N GLN A 243 1.84 -2.48 6.32
CA GLN A 243 0.80 -3.48 6.57
C GLN A 243 1.03 -4.20 7.90
N LEU A 244 2.27 -4.61 8.22
CA LEU A 244 2.61 -5.22 9.50
C LEU A 244 2.31 -4.30 10.68
N LYS A 245 2.61 -3.01 10.57
CA LYS A 245 2.26 -2.00 11.57
C LYS A 245 0.75 -1.90 11.76
N ARG A 246 -0.01 -1.83 10.67
CA ARG A 246 -1.48 -1.79 10.69
C ARG A 246 -2.10 -3.03 11.31
N ILE A 247 -1.60 -4.22 10.96
CA ILE A 247 -1.99 -5.48 11.58
C ILE A 247 -1.66 -5.45 13.08
N ALA A 248 -0.47 -4.99 13.47
CA ALA A 248 -0.11 -4.88 14.89
C ALA A 248 -1.05 -3.95 15.70
N GLN A 249 -1.60 -2.93 15.05
CA GLN A 249 -2.57 -2.01 15.65
C GLN A 249 -4.03 -2.47 15.45
N ASN A 250 -4.28 -3.53 14.68
CA ASN A 250 -5.60 -3.94 14.18
C ASN A 250 -6.40 -2.81 13.51
N GLU A 251 -5.72 -1.99 12.70
CA GLU A 251 -6.31 -0.86 11.99
C GLU A 251 -6.32 -1.09 10.49
N THR A 252 -7.36 -0.59 9.82
CA THR A 252 -7.37 -0.48 8.36
C THR A 252 -6.63 0.78 7.91
N ALA A 253 -6.17 0.82 6.65
CA ALA A 253 -5.60 2.03 6.07
C ALA A 253 -6.59 3.21 6.12
N ASN A 254 -7.87 2.96 5.88
CA ASN A 254 -8.92 3.98 5.99
C ASN A 254 -9.09 4.49 7.43
N GLU A 255 -8.94 3.64 8.44
CA GLU A 255 -8.93 4.06 9.84
C GLU A 255 -7.69 4.87 10.17
N SER A 256 -6.49 4.43 9.77
CA SER A 256 -5.26 5.17 10.06
C SER A 256 -5.29 6.58 9.47
N PHE A 257 -5.80 6.75 8.24
CA PHE A 257 -5.94 8.08 7.64
C PHE A 257 -6.99 8.94 8.34
N LYS A 258 -8.11 8.36 8.79
CA LYS A 258 -9.12 9.11 9.56
C LYS A 258 -8.60 9.53 10.93
N ARG A 259 -7.84 8.66 11.61
CA ARG A 259 -7.20 8.97 12.89
C ARG A 259 -6.21 10.10 12.74
N GLU A 260 -5.40 10.09 11.69
CA GLU A 260 -4.46 11.17 11.38
C GLU A 260 -5.20 12.50 11.16
N ASP A 261 -6.26 12.51 10.32
CA ASP A 261 -7.08 13.71 10.08
C ASP A 261 -7.69 14.24 11.39
N LEU A 262 -8.22 13.37 12.26
CA LEU A 262 -8.81 13.76 13.55
C LEU A 262 -7.77 14.21 14.58
N ARG A 263 -6.60 13.57 14.61
CA ARG A 263 -5.50 13.95 15.50
C ARG A 263 -4.99 15.34 15.15
N GLU A 264 -4.90 15.65 13.86
CA GLU A 264 -4.56 17.00 13.42
C GLU A 264 -5.59 18.05 13.87
N GLU A 265 -6.87 17.70 13.90
CA GLU A 265 -7.93 18.58 14.41
C GLU A 265 -7.81 18.77 15.93
N ALA A 266 -7.66 17.67 16.68
CA ALA A 266 -7.46 17.68 18.13
C ALA A 266 -6.23 18.50 18.56
N GLU A 267 -5.08 18.32 17.89
CA GLU A 267 -3.85 19.07 18.17
C GLU A 267 -3.98 20.57 17.85
N MET A 268 -4.79 20.93 16.84
CA MET A 268 -5.01 22.34 16.48
C MET A 268 -5.90 23.06 17.49
N ASP A 269 -6.81 22.37 18.16
CA ASP A 269 -7.72 22.97 19.15
C ASP A 269 -7.01 23.22 20.51
N GLY A 270 -5.86 22.57 20.75
CA GLY A 270 -4.97 22.87 21.86
C GLY A 270 -3.96 24.01 21.63
N GLU A 271 -3.85 24.60 20.43
CA GLU A 271 -2.83 25.59 20.08
C GLU A 271 -3.32 27.04 19.99
N THR A 272 -2.49 27.98 20.47
CA THR A 272 -2.73 29.43 20.34
C THR A 272 -2.66 29.91 18.87
N SER A 273 -3.47 30.92 18.53
CA SER A 273 -3.72 31.46 17.19
C SER A 273 -2.48 31.66 16.30
N GLY A 274 -1.34 32.05 16.86
CA GLY A 274 -0.09 32.31 16.12
C GLY A 274 0.59 31.05 15.54
N ARG A 275 0.63 29.95 16.30
CA ARG A 275 1.22 28.67 15.82
C ARG A 275 0.33 28.01 14.75
N ARG A 276 -0.99 28.16 14.90
CA ARG A 276 -2.01 27.73 13.94
C ARG A 276 -1.79 28.37 12.55
N MET A 277 -1.44 29.66 12.50
CA MET A 277 -1.18 30.38 11.24
C MET A 277 0.10 29.92 10.52
N PHE A 278 1.17 29.67 11.27
CA PHE A 278 2.46 29.23 10.70
C PHE A 278 2.37 27.82 10.09
N ARG A 279 1.70 26.88 10.78
CA ARG A 279 1.46 25.52 10.29
C ARG A 279 0.49 25.51 9.09
N PHE A 280 -0.51 26.41 9.08
CA PHE A 280 -1.43 26.61 7.95
C PHE A 280 -0.73 27.09 6.67
N LEU A 281 0.22 28.02 6.78
CA LEU A 281 1.00 28.53 5.65
C LEU A 281 1.84 27.42 4.99
N PHE A 282 2.53 26.60 5.78
CA PHE A 282 3.33 25.48 5.27
C PHE A 282 2.47 24.36 4.65
N LYS A 283 1.27 24.09 5.18
CA LYS A 283 0.36 23.06 4.63
C LYS A 283 -0.27 23.42 3.29
N ARG A 284 -0.30 24.71 2.91
CA ARG A 284 -0.83 25.16 1.61
C ARG A 284 0.03 24.71 0.42
N LEU A 285 1.25 24.24 0.68
CA LEU A 285 2.13 23.59 -0.30
C LEU A 285 1.67 22.17 -0.67
N GLN A 286 0.82 21.53 0.15
CA GLN A 286 0.16 20.27 -0.20
C GLN A 286 -1.21 20.53 -0.85
N PHE A 287 -1.39 20.00 -2.06
CA PHE A 287 -2.54 20.21 -2.96
C PHE A 287 -3.89 19.64 -2.48
N ARG A 288 -4.35 19.99 -1.27
CA ARG A 288 -5.70 19.64 -0.82
C ARG A 288 -6.41 20.88 -0.27
N LYS A 289 -7.22 21.52 -1.13
CA LYS A 289 -8.13 22.59 -0.70
C LYS A 289 -9.13 22.01 0.31
N ARG A 290 -9.05 22.44 1.57
CA ARG A 290 -10.13 22.23 2.55
C ARG A 290 -11.41 22.90 2.01
N PRO A 291 -12.58 22.25 2.04
CA PRO A 291 -13.83 22.95 1.81
C PRO A 291 -14.02 23.97 2.94
N LYS A 292 -14.21 25.25 2.60
CA LYS A 292 -14.64 26.26 3.57
C LYS A 292 -16.06 25.89 4.02
N LEU A 293 -16.26 25.59 5.29
CA LEU A 293 -17.61 25.61 5.88
C LEU A 293 -18.05 27.07 5.90
N SER A 294 -18.79 27.50 4.87
CA SER A 294 -19.23 28.89 4.69
C SER A 294 -20.62 29.16 5.28
N VAL A 295 -21.29 28.16 5.84
CA VAL A 295 -22.68 28.29 6.31
C VAL A 295 -22.69 28.47 7.82
N PRO A 296 -23.26 29.58 8.34
CA PRO A 296 -23.44 29.80 9.78
C PRO A 296 -24.17 28.62 10.44
N ARG A 297 -23.76 28.28 11.65
CA ARG A 297 -24.21 27.10 12.41
C ARG A 297 -25.74 26.97 12.52
N ARG A 298 -26.43 28.10 12.66
CA ARG A 298 -27.89 28.19 12.77
C ARG A 298 -28.60 27.78 11.48
N GLU A 299 -27.97 28.03 10.35
CA GLU A 299 -28.48 27.74 9.01
C GLU A 299 -28.16 26.29 8.60
N GLN A 300 -27.07 25.71 9.11
CA GLN A 300 -26.80 24.26 9.04
C GLN A 300 -27.85 23.45 9.82
N LYS A 301 -28.21 23.89 11.03
CA LYS A 301 -29.28 23.25 11.83
C LYS A 301 -30.61 23.27 11.07
N ARG A 302 -31.00 24.43 10.54
CA ARG A 302 -32.22 24.57 9.71
C ARG A 302 -32.22 23.72 8.44
N THR A 303 -31.10 23.62 7.74
CA THR A 303 -31.00 22.82 6.50
C THR A 303 -31.01 21.32 6.79
N LEU A 304 -30.41 20.88 7.91
CA LEU A 304 -30.48 19.50 8.39
C LEU A 304 -31.89 19.12 8.85
N ASP A 305 -32.57 20.00 9.59
CA ASP A 305 -33.96 19.78 10.03
C ASP A 305 -34.93 19.65 8.84
N ALA A 306 -34.76 20.51 7.83
CA ALA A 306 -35.60 20.51 6.63
C ALA A 306 -35.34 19.33 5.69
N SER A 307 -34.13 18.75 5.70
CA SER A 307 -33.76 17.66 4.78
C SER A 307 -34.00 16.25 5.34
N TRP A 308 -34.24 16.11 6.64
CA TRP A 308 -34.31 14.80 7.32
C TRP A 308 -35.53 14.59 8.22
N GLY A 309 -36.52 15.49 8.18
CA GLY A 309 -37.87 15.23 8.70
C GLY A 309 -37.96 14.90 10.19
N GLY A 310 -37.02 15.41 11.02
CA GLY A 310 -37.06 15.22 12.47
C GLY A 310 -36.70 13.81 12.97
N LEU A 311 -36.17 12.92 12.12
CA LEU A 311 -35.84 11.55 12.51
C LEU A 311 -34.60 11.42 13.43
N PHE A 312 -33.83 12.51 13.59
CA PHE A 312 -32.69 12.61 14.50
C PHE A 312 -32.74 13.96 15.21
N SER A 313 -32.44 13.98 16.52
CA SER A 313 -32.22 15.26 17.22
C SER A 313 -31.01 15.94 16.58
N PRO A 314 -31.10 17.23 16.19
CA PRO A 314 -29.98 17.95 15.62
C PRO A 314 -28.79 17.95 16.58
N ASP A 315 -29.06 17.86 17.88
CA ASP A 315 -28.06 17.84 18.92
C ASP A 315 -27.28 16.52 18.95
N SER A 316 -27.82 15.40 18.44
CA SER A 316 -27.06 14.14 18.28
C SER A 316 -26.08 14.15 17.10
N ILE A 317 -26.35 14.99 16.10
CA ILE A 317 -25.50 15.17 14.91
C ILE A 317 -24.53 16.35 15.12
N MET A 318 -24.95 17.36 15.90
CA MET A 318 -24.21 18.58 16.20
C MET A 318 -23.42 18.51 17.52
N ASN A 319 -23.62 17.50 18.38
CA ASN A 319 -22.72 17.17 19.51
C ASN A 319 -21.40 16.52 19.05
N THR A 320 -20.89 16.92 17.88
CA THR A 320 -19.43 16.91 17.66
C THR A 320 -18.88 18.31 17.97
N GLU A 321 -19.41 18.96 19.02
CA GLU A 321 -18.83 20.15 19.67
C GLU A 321 -17.76 19.79 20.69
N GLU A 322 -17.67 18.54 21.13
CA GLU A 322 -16.55 18.12 21.95
C GLU A 322 -15.32 18.11 21.04
N SER A 323 -14.41 19.05 21.29
CA SER A 323 -13.02 18.95 20.84
C SER A 323 -12.53 17.57 21.29
N PHE A 324 -12.39 16.64 20.34
CA PHE A 324 -11.88 15.31 20.65
C PHE A 324 -10.47 15.46 21.20
N SER A 325 -10.20 14.86 22.36
CA SER A 325 -8.85 14.85 22.92
C SER A 325 -7.95 13.94 22.07
N VAL A 326 -6.63 14.12 22.17
CA VAL A 326 -5.68 13.23 21.48
C VAL A 326 -5.84 11.80 22.03
N GLU A 327 -6.17 11.66 23.31
CA GLU A 327 -6.46 10.38 23.96
C GLU A 327 -7.67 9.66 23.34
N ASP A 328 -8.74 10.38 23.02
CA ASP A 328 -9.94 9.81 22.37
C ASP A 328 -9.65 9.33 20.94
N VAL A 329 -8.75 10.04 20.24
CA VAL A 329 -8.32 9.67 18.89
C VAL A 329 -7.32 8.52 18.90
N ASP A 330 -6.50 8.39 19.94
CA ASP A 330 -5.51 7.31 20.08
C ASP A 330 -6.13 6.01 20.65
N TYR A 331 -7.28 6.08 21.33
CA TYR A 331 -8.00 4.89 21.78
C TYR A 331 -8.44 4.00 20.62
N ASN A 332 -8.08 2.72 20.66
CA ASN A 332 -8.45 1.75 19.64
C ASN A 332 -9.18 0.55 20.24
N PRO A 333 -10.53 0.48 20.09
CA PRO A 333 -11.33 -0.59 20.68
C PRO A 333 -11.14 -1.94 19.98
N TYR A 334 -10.50 -1.98 18.82
CA TYR A 334 -10.31 -3.20 18.02
C TYR A 334 -8.94 -3.85 18.25
N LYS A 335 -7.99 -3.18 18.91
CA LYS A 335 -6.66 -3.71 19.15
C LYS A 335 -6.72 -4.88 20.13
N LEU A 336 -6.27 -6.06 19.70
CA LEU A 336 -6.22 -7.27 20.54
C LEU A 336 -4.89 -7.34 21.31
N GLY A 337 -4.83 -8.25 22.29
CA GLY A 337 -3.71 -8.36 23.23
C GLY A 337 -2.40 -8.85 22.61
N SER A 338 -2.47 -9.58 21.49
CA SER A 338 -1.28 -10.07 20.78
C SER A 338 -1.30 -9.80 19.27
N PHE A 339 -0.10 -9.71 18.68
CA PHE A 339 0.07 -9.61 17.22
C PHE A 339 -0.55 -10.80 16.48
N LYS A 340 -0.42 -12.02 17.02
CA LYS A 340 -0.97 -13.25 16.42
C LYS A 340 -2.50 -13.18 16.32
N GLU A 341 -3.17 -12.70 17.36
CA GLU A 341 -4.62 -12.51 17.34
C GLU A 341 -5.03 -11.46 16.31
N ASN A 342 -4.31 -10.34 16.24
CA ASN A 342 -4.59 -9.30 15.23
C ASN A 342 -4.37 -9.83 13.81
N LEU A 343 -3.36 -10.66 13.59
CA LEU A 343 -3.10 -11.28 12.29
C LEU A 343 -4.23 -12.25 11.91
N LEU A 344 -4.67 -13.11 12.84
CA LEU A 344 -5.78 -14.04 12.58
C LEU A 344 -7.11 -13.31 12.33
N ASP A 345 -7.34 -12.20 13.05
CA ASP A 345 -8.48 -11.32 12.82
C ASP A 345 -8.39 -10.63 11.46
N ALA A 346 -7.23 -10.08 11.08
CA ALA A 346 -7.02 -9.45 9.78
C ALA A 346 -7.19 -10.44 8.62
N LEU A 347 -6.79 -11.70 8.79
CA LEU A 347 -6.95 -12.76 7.79
C LEU A 347 -8.33 -13.41 7.80
N HIS A 348 -9.24 -13.02 8.70
CA HIS A 348 -10.55 -13.66 8.90
C HIS A 348 -10.45 -15.18 9.13
N LEU A 349 -9.38 -15.62 9.81
CA LEU A 349 -9.14 -17.01 10.19
C LEU A 349 -9.55 -17.30 11.64
N ARG A 350 -9.99 -16.28 12.37
CA ARG A 350 -10.49 -16.44 13.73
C ARG A 350 -11.86 -17.12 13.70
N ARG A 351 -11.95 -18.32 14.28
CA ARG A 351 -13.20 -19.10 14.39
C ARG A 351 -14.18 -18.33 15.29
N ASN A 352 -15.44 -18.23 14.85
CA ASN A 352 -16.58 -17.59 15.55
C ASN A 352 -16.90 -18.11 16.99
N GLY A 353 -16.05 -18.95 17.59
CA GLY A 353 -16.27 -19.56 18.90
C GLY A 353 -15.77 -18.75 20.10
N GLU A 354 -14.89 -17.76 19.92
CA GLU A 354 -14.30 -17.01 21.04
C GLU A 354 -15.08 -15.73 21.44
N ASN A 355 -16.03 -15.28 20.60
CA ASN A 355 -16.84 -14.08 20.88
C ASN A 355 -17.85 -14.28 22.03
N LYS A 356 -18.03 -15.49 22.56
CA LYS A 356 -18.99 -15.75 23.65
C LYS A 356 -18.44 -15.54 25.07
N GLN A 357 -17.15 -15.23 25.24
CA GLN A 357 -16.53 -15.27 26.59
C GLN A 357 -16.01 -13.94 27.15
N LYS A 358 -16.24 -12.80 26.47
CA LYS A 358 -15.78 -11.48 26.97
C LYS A 358 -16.84 -10.39 27.07
N THR A 359 -18.11 -10.77 27.05
CA THR A 359 -19.22 -9.90 27.46
C THR A 359 -19.87 -10.48 28.70
N ASN A 360 -19.30 -10.16 29.86
CA ASN A 360 -19.97 -10.17 31.15
C ASN A 360 -19.50 -8.95 31.92
#